data_AF-A0A2A4ID76-F1
#
_entry.id   AF-A0A2A4ID76-F1
#
_cell.length_a   1.000
_cell.length_b   1.000
_cell.length_c   1.000
_cell.angle_alpha   90.00
_cell.angle_beta   90.00
_cell.angle_gamma   90.00
#
_symmetry.space_group_name_H-M   'P 1'
#
loop_
_entity.id
_entity.type
_entity.pdbx_description
1 polymer ?
#
loop_
_entity_poly.entity_id
_entity_poly.type
_entity_poly.pdbx_seq_one_letter_code
_entity_poly.pdbx_strand_id
1 'polypeptide(L)' 'MVRRLARLFVIKTKFEAFLVIYALATGAVERGFAYMRMMPGAQGKILFLACTAAVFMAGGKIIDALEMEAEQGDPR' A
#
# COMPACT_ATOMS: atom_id res chain seq x y z
N MET A 1 17.80 19.90 -0.57
CA MET A 1 17.33 18.71 0.18
C MET A 1 16.00 18.14 -0.32
N VAL A 2 15.00 18.95 -0.65
CA VAL A 2 13.65 18.49 -1.09
C VAL A 2 13.67 17.48 -2.26
N ARG A 3 14.57 17.64 -3.24
CA ARG A 3 14.74 16.68 -4.36
C ARG A 3 15.16 15.27 -3.94
N ARG A 4 15.86 15.09 -2.81
CA ARG A 4 16.24 13.75 -2.31
C ARG A 4 15.05 13.06 -1.63
N LEU A 5 14.26 13.81 -0.85
CA LEU A 5 13.02 13.30 -0.24
C LEU A 5 11.99 12.91 -1.31
N ALA A 6 11.87 13.71 -2.37
CA ALA A 6 10.98 13.38 -3.49
C ALA A 6 11.32 12.05 -4.16
N ARG A 7 12.60 11.64 -4.19
CA ARG A 7 13.02 10.35 -4.76
C ARG A 7 12.56 9.14 -3.95
N LEU A 8 12.29 9.28 -2.65
CA LEU A 8 11.71 8.19 -1.86
C LEU A 8 10.24 7.93 -2.20
N PHE A 9 9.54 8.90 -2.79
CA PHE A 9 8.15 8.75 -3.25
C PHE A 9 8.06 8.27 -4.71
N VAL A 10 9.20 8.00 -5.36
CA VAL A 10 9.24 7.43 -6.70
C VAL A 10 9.55 5.94 -6.57
N ILE A 11 8.56 5.11 -6.88
CA ILE A 11 8.69 3.66 -6.89
C ILE A 11 9.26 3.26 -8.24
N LYS A 12 10.44 2.64 -8.26
CA LYS A 12 11.12 2.25 -9.51
C LYS A 12 11.21 0.75 -9.71
N THR A 13 11.31 0.01 -8.62
CA THR A 13 11.55 -1.43 -8.67
C THR A 13 10.39 -2.19 -8.04
N LYS A 14 10.18 -3.44 -8.47
CA LYS A 14 9.23 -4.35 -7.81
C LYS A 14 9.54 -4.48 -6.30
N PHE A 15 10.81 -4.43 -5.91
CA PHE A 15 11.21 -4.47 -4.49
C PHE A 15 10.75 -3.23 -3.71
N GLU A 16 10.94 -2.02 -4.24
CA GLU A 16 10.43 -0.79 -3.62
C GLU A 16 8.90 -0.81 -3.53
N ALA A 17 8.23 -1.35 -4.55
CA ALA A 17 6.78 -1.55 -4.55
C ALA A 17 6.33 -2.43 -3.38
N PHE A 18 6.96 -3.59 -3.21
CA PHE A 18 6.66 -4.49 -2.10
C PHE A 18 6.95 -3.86 -0.74
N LEU A 19 8.01 -3.04 -0.61
CA LEU A 19 8.29 -2.27 0.61
C LEU A 19 7.17 -1.27 0.93
N VAL A 20 6.67 -0.55 -0.07
CA VAL A 20 5.55 0.39 0.11
C VAL A 20 4.26 -0.36 0.47
N ILE A 21 3.94 -1.45 -0.24
CA ILE A 21 2.77 -2.29 0.06
C ILE A 21 2.85 -2.86 1.48
N TYR A 22 4.04 -3.29 1.90
CA TYR A 22 4.28 -3.78 3.26
C TYR A 22 4.08 -2.69 4.31
N ALA A 23 4.57 -1.47 4.07
CA ALA A 23 4.35 -0.33 4.96
C ALA A 23 2.85 0.02 5.07
N LEU A 24 2.13 0.02 3.95
CA LEU A 24 0.68 0.24 3.90
C LEU A 24 -0.08 -0.86 4.65
N ALA A 25 0.29 -2.13 4.44
CA ALA A 25 -0.29 -3.28 5.12
C ALA A 25 -0.10 -3.20 6.64
N THR A 26 1.11 -2.87 7.10
CA THR A 26 1.43 -2.72 8.52
C THR A 26 0.57 -1.63 9.17
N GLY A 27 0.44 -0.46 8.53
CA GLY A 27 -0.41 0.63 9.03
C GLY A 27 -1.91 0.28 9.02
N ALA A 28 -2.39 -0.43 8.00
CA ALA A 28 -3.77 -0.90 7.92
C ALA A 28 -4.09 -1.92 9.02
N VAL A 29 -3.15 -2.81 9.35
CA VAL A 29 -3.33 -3.79 10.42
C VAL A 29 -3.40 -3.11 11.78
N GLU A 30 -2.52 -2.14 12.05
CA GLU A 30 -2.53 -1.40 13.31
C GLU A 30 -3.83 -0.58 13.49
N ARG A 31 -4.27 0.13 12.45
CA ARG A 31 -5.59 0.80 12.39
C ARG A 31 -6.73 -0.19 12.59
N GLY A 32 -6.62 -1.34 11.96
CA GLY A 32 -7.53 -2.47 12.07
C GLY A 32 -7.76 -2.96 13.50
N PHE A 33 -6.67 -3.20 14.21
CA PHE A 33 -6.70 -3.54 15.63
C PHE A 33 -7.31 -2.42 16.47
N ALA A 34 -7.02 -1.15 16.15
CA ALA A 34 -7.66 -0.02 16.82
C ALA A 34 -9.19 -0.02 16.62
N TYR A 35 -9.69 -0.30 15.41
CA TYR A 35 -11.13 -0.42 15.15
C TYR A 35 -11.78 -1.55 15.94
N MET A 36 -11.13 -2.71 16.07
CA MET A 36 -11.64 -3.81 16.89
C MET A 36 -11.69 -3.48 18.38
N ARG A 37 -10.77 -2.65 18.90
CA ARG A 37 -10.79 -2.21 20.30
C ARG A 37 -11.81 -1.11 20.57
N MET A 38 -11.95 -0.15 19.66
CA MET A 38 -12.86 0.99 19.84
C MET A 38 -14.32 0.63 19.57
N MET A 39 -14.57 -0.30 18.64
CA MET A 39 -15.91 -0.70 18.21
C MET A 39 -16.10 -2.21 18.40
N PRO A 40 -16.34 -2.66 19.65
CA PRO A 40 -16.55 -4.07 19.94
C PRO A 40 -17.84 -4.55 19.24
N GLY A 41 -17.69 -5.47 18.28
CA GLY A 41 -18.81 -6.02 17.51
C GLY A 41 -18.43 -6.41 16.08
N ALA A 42 -19.44 -6.70 15.25
CA ALA A 42 -19.24 -7.02 13.83
C ALA A 42 -18.69 -5.83 13.04
N GLN A 43 -18.99 -4.60 13.46
CA GLN A 43 -18.58 -3.38 12.77
C GLN A 43 -17.06 -3.19 12.75
N GLY A 44 -16.37 -3.43 13.87
CA GLY A 44 -14.90 -3.37 13.92
C GLY A 44 -14.23 -4.39 12.99
N LYS A 45 -14.83 -5.58 12.83
CA LYS A 45 -14.32 -6.62 11.91
C LYS A 45 -14.55 -6.26 10.44
N ILE A 46 -15.70 -5.68 10.10
CA ILE A 46 -15.99 -5.20 8.74
C ILE A 46 -15.03 -4.06 8.37
N LEU A 47 -14.81 -3.10 9.27
CA LEU A 47 -13.87 -2.00 9.05
C LEU A 47 -12.42 -2.48 8.93
N PHE A 48 -12.04 -3.48 9.73
CA PHE A 48 -10.74 -4.12 9.60
C PHE A 48 -10.57 -4.75 8.22
N LEU A 49 -11.55 -5.56 7.80
CA LEU A 49 -11.54 -6.24 6.51
C LEU A 49 -11.52 -5.23 5.36
N ALA A 50 -12.30 -4.15 5.45
CA ALA A 50 -12.31 -3.07 4.47
C ALA A 50 -10.95 -2.39 4.36
N CYS A 51 -10.28 -2.13 5.48
CA CYS A 51 -8.95 -1.52 5.50
C CYS A 51 -7.91 -2.43 4.82
N THR A 52 -7.91 -3.73 5.14
CA THR A 52 -7.03 -4.70 4.47
C THR A 52 -7.36 -4.89 2.99
N ALA A 53 -8.65 -4.90 2.62
CA ALA A 53 -9.09 -5.00 1.22
C ALA A 53 -8.62 -3.81 0.38
N ALA A 54 -8.63 -2.60 0.95
CA ALA A 54 -8.09 -1.41 0.29
C ALA A 54 -6.59 -1.55 -0.01
N VAL A 55 -5.81 -2.15 0.90
CA VAL A 55 -4.37 -2.39 0.67
C VAL A 55 -4.16 -3.40 -0.46
N PHE A 56 -4.96 -4.46 -0.57
CA PHE A 56 -4.86 -5.40 -1.69
C PHE A 56 -5.15 -4.74 -3.04
N MET A 57 -6.19 -3.90 -3.14
CA MET A 57 -6.48 -3.14 -4.35
C MET A 57 -5.36 -2.16 -4.71
N ALA A 58 -4.83 -1.44 -3.72
CA ALA A 58 -3.69 -0.54 -3.91
C ALA A 58 -2.43 -1.30 -4.34
N GLY A 59 -2.15 -2.45 -3.72
CA GLY A 59 -0.99 -3.27 -4.04
C GLY A 59 -1.03 -3.81 -5.47
N GLY A 60 -2.18 -4.33 -5.91
CA GLY A 60 -2.36 -4.76 -7.30
C GLY A 60 -2.13 -3.61 -8.29
N LYS A 61 -2.75 -2.45 -8.05
CA LYS A 61 -2.56 -1.24 -8.87
C LYS A 61 -1.11 -0.77 -8.96
N ILE A 62 -0.35 -0.83 -7.86
CA ILE A 62 1.07 -0.44 -7.85
C ILE A 62 1.90 -1.41 -8.71
N ILE A 63 1.64 -2.71 -8.60
CA ILE A 63 2.35 -3.72 -9.38
C ILE A 63 2.00 -3.59 -10.86
N ASP A 64 0.71 -3.47 -11.20
CA ASP A 64 0.24 -3.27 -12.57
C ASP A 64 0.88 -2.03 -13.20
N ALA A 65 0.94 -0.91 -12.47
CA ALA A 65 1.56 0.32 -12.96
C ALA A 65 3.04 0.11 -13.32
N LEU A 66 3.79 -0.62 -12.50
CA LEU A 66 5.20 -0.92 -12.78
C LEU A 66 5.39 -1.85 -13.97
N GLU A 67 4.49 -2.80 -14.18
CA GLU A 67 4.52 -3.66 -15.36
C GLU A 67 4.18 -2.89 -16.64
N MET A 68 3.20 -1.98 -16.57
CA MET A 68 2.90 -1.06 -17.66
C MET A 68 4.08 -0.15 -18.00
N GLU A 69 4.78 0.40 -17.00
CA GLU A 69 5.98 1.22 -17.22
C GLU A 69 7.14 0.41 -17.83
N ALA A 70 7.30 -0.86 -17.42
CA ALA A 70 8.29 -1.76 -17.99
C ALA A 70 7.98 -2.15 -19.44
N GLU A 71 6.71 -2.42 -19.78
CA GLU A 71 6.26 -2.76 -21.14
C GLU A 71 6.29 -1.57 -22.10
N GLN A 72 6.03 -0.35 -21.63
CA GLN A 72 6.13 0.86 -22.45
C GLN A 72 7.57 1.18 -22.88
N GLY A 73 8.56 0.45 -22.38
CA GLY A 73 9.95 0.59 -22.79
C GLY A 73 10.49 1.98 -22.52
N ASP A 74 9.97 2.70 -21.51
CA ASP A 74 10.61 3.93 -21.03
C ASP A 74 12.03 3.55 -20.58
N PRO A 75 13.09 4.04 -21.25
CA PRO A 75 14.45 3.67 -20.90
C PRO A 75 14.85 4.41 -19.62
N ARG A 76 14.52 3.87 -18.44
CA ARG A 76 14.87 4.49 -17.14
C ARG A 76 15.32 3.50 -16.06
#